data_AF-A0A920FV56-F1
#
_entry.id   AF-A0A920FV56-F1
#
_cell.length_a   1.000
_cell.length_b   1.000
_cell.length_c   1.000
_cell.angle_alpha   90.00
_cell.angle_beta   90.00
_cell.angle_gamma   90.00
#
_symmetry.space_group_name_H-M   'P 1'
#
loop_
_entity.id
_entity.type
_entity.pdbx_description
1 polymer ?
#
loop_
_entity_poly.entity_id
_entity_poly.type
_entity_poly.pdbx_seq_one_letter_code
_entity_poly.pdbx_strand_id
1 'polypeptide(L)' 'MVRIPLREGRTIHHDIKAKFSSSTVILRSAPKGTGIISGGPSRAIFEALGISDVVSKAIGTKILIILFDLLLRLLE' A
#
# COMPACT_ATOMS: atom_id res chain seq x y z
N MET A 1 11.66 -11.43 -8.67
CA MET A 1 11.64 -10.31 -7.71
C MET A 1 10.81 -9.21 -8.32
N VAL A 2 9.69 -8.86 -7.68
CA VAL A 2 8.76 -7.82 -8.16
C VAL A 2 9.39 -6.45 -7.89
N ARG A 3 9.56 -5.62 -8.93
CA ARG A 3 10.05 -4.24 -8.80
C ARG A 3 8.86 -3.29 -8.86
N ILE A 4 8.53 -2.67 -7.73
CA ILE A 4 7.50 -1.63 -7.65
C ILE A 4 8.16 -0.29 -7.99
N PRO A 5 7.62 0.50 -8.93
CA PRO A 5 8.08 1.85 -9.17
C PRO A 5 7.74 2.73 -7.95
N LEU A 6 8.76 3.02 -7.14
CA LEU A 6 8.65 3.89 -5.98
C LEU A 6 9.21 5.28 -6.28
N ARG A 7 8.47 6.31 -5.88
CA ARG A 7 8.90 7.69 -5.91
C ARG A 7 10.05 7.88 -4.93
N GLU A 8 11.18 8.36 -5.43
CA GLU A 8 12.43 8.53 -4.67
C GLU A 8 12.87 7.23 -3.95
N GLY A 9 12.43 6.07 -4.43
CA GLY A 9 12.72 4.78 -3.80
C GLY A 9 12.07 4.57 -2.43
N ARG A 10 11.08 5.39 -2.04
CA ARG A 10 10.53 5.38 -0.67
C ARG A 10 9.01 5.40 -0.55
N THR A 11 8.29 6.02 -1.48
CA THR A 11 6.83 6.23 -1.40
C THR A 11 6.13 5.97 -2.73
N ILE A 12 4.81 5.91 -2.74
CA ILE A 12 4.01 5.75 -3.96
C ILE A 12 3.90 7.07 -4.74
N HIS A 13 3.79 6.99 -6.06
CA HIS A 13 3.69 8.17 -6.92
C HIS A 13 2.35 8.89 -6.82
N HIS A 14 1.26 8.13 -6.72
CA HIS A 14 -0.12 8.64 -6.69
C HIS A 14 -0.94 7.91 -5.63
N ASP A 15 -2.03 8.53 -5.21
CA ASP A 15 -3.01 7.89 -4.34
C ASP A 15 -3.70 6.74 -5.07
N ILE A 16 -3.81 5.59 -4.41
CA ILE A 16 -4.42 4.39 -4.98
C ILE A 16 -5.61 4.00 -4.13
N LYS A 17 -6.75 3.78 -4.78
CA LYS A 17 -7.93 3.21 -4.13
C LYS A 17 -8.23 1.85 -4.75
N ALA A 18 -8.02 0.79 -3.98
CA ALA A 18 -8.34 -0.57 -4.36
C ALA A 18 -9.66 -0.99 -3.69
N LYS A 19 -10.60 -1.53 -4.45
CA LYS A 19 -11.86 -2.07 -3.95
C LYS A 19 -11.98 -3.51 -4.39
N PHE A 20 -12.18 -4.41 -3.43
CA PHE A 20 -12.48 -5.80 -3.71
C PHE A 20 -13.74 -6.21 -2.96
N SER A 21 -14.77 -6.60 -3.71
CA SER A 21 -16.07 -6.94 -3.16
C SER A 21 -16.60 -5.81 -2.23
N SER A 22 -16.95 -6.13 -0.98
CA SER A 22 -17.43 -5.16 0.02
C SER A 22 -16.33 -4.48 0.83
N SER A 23 -15.06 -4.73 0.54
CA SER A 23 -13.94 -4.13 1.26
C SER A 23 -13.21 -3.10 0.38
N THR A 24 -12.59 -2.10 0.98
CA THR A 24 -11.85 -1.05 0.27
C THR A 24 -10.56 -0.72 1.01
N VAL A 25 -9.47 -0.55 0.28
CA VAL A 25 -8.21 -0.01 0.80
C VAL A 25 -7.89 1.28 0.07
N ILE A 26 -7.49 2.27 0.85
CA ILE A 26 -7.03 3.56 0.37
C ILE A 26 -5.55 3.64 0.73
N LEU A 27 -4.70 3.86 -0.26
CA LEU A 27 -3.30 4.19 -0.11
C LEU A 27 -3.09 5.64 -0.54
N ARG A 28 -2.32 6.36 0.26
CA ARG A 28 -1.89 7.72 -0.04
C ARG A 28 -0.39 7.84 0.13
N SER A 29 0.21 8.61 -0.79
CA SER A 29 1.61 8.98 -0.69
C SER A 29 1.82 9.81 0.57
N ALA A 30 2.98 9.64 1.20
CA ALA A 30 3.34 10.35 2.40
C ALA A 30 4.64 11.15 2.20
N PRO A 31 4.77 12.33 2.83
CA PRO A 31 6.04 13.07 2.82
C PRO A 31 7.13 12.28 3.55
N LYS A 32 8.39 12.61 3.24
CA LYS A 32 9.57 11.97 3.83
C LYS A 32 9.51 12.01 5.37
N GLY A 33 9.75 10.87 6.01
CA GLY A 33 9.80 10.78 7.47
C GLY A 33 8.43 10.60 8.12
N THR A 34 7.39 10.29 7.33
CA THR A 34 6.09 9.88 7.86
C THR A 34 6.12 8.45 8.38
N GLY A 35 6.95 7.60 7.75
CA GLY A 35 6.96 6.18 8.03
C GLY A 35 5.73 5.45 7.46
N ILE A 36 5.57 4.19 7.85
CA ILE A 36 4.46 3.33 7.41
C ILE A 36 3.32 3.47 8.41
N ILE A 37 2.29 4.23 8.02
CA ILE A 37 1.04 4.37 8.77
C ILE A 37 0.03 3.42 8.16
N SER A 38 -0.04 2.21 8.71
CA SER A 38 -0.98 1.18 8.28
C SER A 38 -1.39 0.26 9.41
N GLY A 39 -2.44 -0.55 9.17
CA GLY A 39 -2.75 -1.68 10.04
C GLY A 39 -1.63 -2.72 10.06
N GLY A 40 -1.57 -3.54 11.12
CA GLY A 40 -0.52 -4.53 11.33
C GLY A 40 -0.18 -5.42 10.12
N PRO A 41 -1.15 -6.10 9.48
CA PRO A 41 -0.84 -7.00 8.37
C PRO A 41 -0.39 -6.27 7.09
N SER A 42 -0.94 -5.09 6.79
CA SER A 42 -0.48 -4.31 5.63
C SER A 42 0.89 -3.68 5.85
N ARG A 43 1.25 -3.40 7.11
CA ARG A 43 2.56 -2.85 7.48
C ARG A 43 3.69 -3.79 7.11
N ALA A 44 3.58 -5.06 7.53
CA ALA A 44 4.58 -6.09 7.23
C ALA A 44 4.81 -6.24 5.72
N ILE A 45 3.76 -6.06 4.92
CA ILE A 45 3.84 -6.18 3.46
C ILE A 45 4.50 -4.95 2.85
N PHE A 46 4.17 -3.73 3.30
CA PHE A 46 4.88 -2.53 2.85
C PHE A 46 6.37 -2.55 3.22
N GLU A 47 6.72 -3.05 4.40
CA GLU A 47 8.11 -3.27 4.81
C GLU A 47 8.81 -4.28 3.88
N ALA A 48 8.15 -5.41 3.56
CA ALA A 48 8.69 -6.41 2.63
C ALA A 48 8.86 -5.88 1.19
N LEU A 49 8.03 -4.91 0.78
CA LEU A 49 8.10 -4.24 -0.52
C LEU A 49 9.15 -3.11 -0.56
N GLY A 50 9.76 -2.75 0.59
CA GLY A 50 10.73 -1.65 0.68
C GLY A 50 10.11 -0.25 0.69
N ILE A 51 8.80 -0.15 0.96
CA ILE A 51 8.11 1.13 1.07
C ILE A 51 8.39 1.70 2.46
N SER A 52 8.98 2.90 2.51
CA SER A 52 9.34 3.55 3.77
C SER A 52 8.27 4.53 4.26
N ASP A 53 7.61 5.25 3.34
CA ASP A 53 6.65 6.31 3.66
C ASP A 53 5.33 6.05 2.93
N VAL A 54 4.29 5.65 3.66
CA VAL A 54 2.95 5.43 3.09
C VAL A 54 1.87 5.52 4.17
N VAL A 55 0.73 6.10 3.81
CA VAL A 55 -0.48 6.06 4.64
C VAL A 55 -1.47 5.13 3.98
N SER A 56 -1.94 4.12 4.72
CA SER A 56 -3.00 3.25 4.22
C SER A 56 -4.11 3.06 5.25
N LYS A 57 -5.34 2.97 4.74
CA LYS A 57 -6.52 2.65 5.51
C LYS A 57 -7.29 1.54 4.82
N ALA A 58 -7.48 0.44 5.53
CA ALA A 58 -8.37 -0.63 5.12
C ALA A 58 -9.74 -0.47 5.79
N ILE A 59 -10.78 -0.67 4.99
CA ILE A 59 -12.17 -0.60 5.40
C ILE A 59 -12.80 -1.95 5.00
N GLY A 60 -13.10 -2.77 6.01
CA GLY A 60 -13.64 -4.13 5.83
C GLY A 60 -12.71 -5.23 6.35
N THR A 61 -13.20 -6.48 6.30
CA THR A 61 -12.54 -7.65 6.91
C THR A 61 -11.52 -8.32 6.00
N LYS A 62 -11.65 -8.16 4.67
CA LYS A 62 -10.83 -8.88 3.67
C LYS A 62 -9.55 -8.14 3.31
N ILE A 63 -8.71 -7.89 4.30
CA ILE A 63 -7.51 -7.05 4.14
C ILE A 63 -6.45 -7.72 3.24
N LEU A 64 -6.25 -9.03 3.39
CA LEU A 64 -5.19 -9.76 2.70
C LEU A 64 -5.44 -9.85 1.19
N ILE A 65 -6.69 -10.07 0.81
CA ILE A 65 -7.11 -10.20 -0.60
C ILE A 65 -7.08 -8.85 -1.31
N ILE A 66 -7.54 -7.78 -0.67
CA ILE A 66 -7.42 -6.44 -1.28
C ILE A 66 -5.98 -6.03 -1.45
N LEU A 67 -5.12 -6.38 -0.50
CA LEU A 67 -3.72 -6.01 -0.61
C LEU A 67 -3.05 -6.68 -1.80
N PHE A 68 -3.49 -7.87 -2.20
CA PHE A 68 -3.00 -8.53 -3.41
C PHE A 68 -3.42 -7.79 -4.69
N ASP A 69 -4.68 -7.36 -4.77
CA ASP A 69 -5.18 -6.51 -5.88
C ASP A 69 -4.41 -5.19 -5.95
N LEU A 70 -4.16 -4.57 -4.79
CA LEU A 70 -3.34 -3.37 -4.68
C LEU A 70 -1.90 -3.60 -5.18
N LEU A 71 -1.32 -4.76 -4.87
CA LEU A 71 0.05 -5.09 -5.27
C LEU A 71 0.13 -5.29 -6.80
N LEU A 72 -0.90 -5.88 -7.41
CA LEU A 72 -1.03 -5.96 -8.87
C LEU A 72 -1.13 -4.57 -9.50
N ARG A 73 -1.96 -3.67 -8.94
CA ARG A 73 -2.07 -2.27 -9.40
C ARG A 73 -0.82 -1.43 -9.19
N LEU A 74 0.05 -1.83 -8.26
CA LEU A 74 1.36 -1.23 -8.05
C LEU A 74 2.41 -1.78 -9.03
N LEU A 75 2.12 -2.89 -9.70
CA LEU A 75 2.97 -3.52 -10.69
C LEU A 75 2.69 -3.01 -12.12
N GLU A 76 1.42 -2.68 -12.39
CA GLU A 76 0.97 -2.02 -13.64
C GLU A 76 1.40 -0.55 -13.69
#